data_AF-A0ABD4ZDF7-F1
#
_entry.id   AF-A0ABD4ZDF7-F1
#
_cell.length_a   1.000
_cell.length_b   1.000
_cell.length_c   1.000
_cell.angle_alpha   90.00
_cell.angle_beta   90.00
_cell.angle_gamma   90.00
#
_symmetry.space_group_name_H-M   'P 1'
#
loop_
_entity.id
_entity.type
_entity.pdbx_description
1 polymer ?
#
loop_
_entity_poly.entity_id
_entity_poly.type
_entity_poly.pdbx_seq_one_letter_code
_entity_poly.pdbx_strand_id
1 'polypeptide(L)' 'LLLQAYWLIIVCIYLVYSFITSDWGRSWIVWPLAALTYGVIEVVLKAWMLGKK' A
#
# COMPACT_ATOMS: atom_id res chain seq x y z
N LEU A 1 3.12 9.92 -10.03
CA LEU A 1 3.88 10.43 -8.86
C LEU A 1 3.33 9.89 -7.54
N LEU A 2 2.10 10.24 -7.12
CA LEU A 2 1.51 9.74 -5.85
C LEU A 2 1.45 8.21 -5.74
N LEU A 3 1.05 7.51 -6.81
CA LEU A 3 1.00 6.03 -6.85
C LEU A 3 2.39 5.38 -6.84
N GLN A 4 3.43 6.05 -7.35
CA GLN A 4 4.82 5.54 -7.28
C GLN A 4 5.40 5.73 -5.87
N ALA A 5 5.13 6.87 -5.24
CA ALA A 5 5.53 7.13 -3.85
C ALA A 5 4.84 6.16 -2.88
N TYR A 6 3.59 5.78 -3.16
CA TYR A 6 2.86 4.78 -2.38
C TYR A 6 3.61 3.44 -2.29
N TRP A 7 4.11 2.90 -3.41
CA TRP A 7 4.87 1.65 -3.40
C TRP A 7 6.17 1.75 -2.61
N LEU A 8 6.87 2.88 -2.67
CA LEU A 8 8.06 3.12 -1.85
C LEU A 8 7.73 3.14 -0.35
N ILE A 9 6.60 3.74 0.03
CA ILE A 9 6.12 3.75 1.42
C ILE A 9 5.81 2.32 1.89
N ILE A 10 5.13 1.51 1.07
CA ILE A 10 4.84 0.10 1.38
C ILE A 10 6.13 -0.70 1.62
N VAL A 11 7.14 -0.51 0.77
CA VAL A 11 8.45 -1.17 0.93
C VAL A 11 9.12 -0.73 2.24
N CYS A 12 9.11 0.57 2.56
CA CYS A 12 9.62 1.06 3.84
C CYS A 12 8.90 0.43 5.03
N ILE A 13 7.56 0.33 4.99
CA ILE A 13 6.76 -0.30 6.05
C ILE A 13 7.12 -1.79 6.18
N TYR A 14 7.20 -2.52 5.06
CA TYR A 14 7.58 -3.92 5.04
C TYR A 14 8.96 -4.14 5.69
N LEU A 15 9.95 -3.31 5.34
CA LEU A 15 11.31 -3.41 5.86
C LEU A 15 11.35 -3.09 7.35
N VAL A 16 10.74 -1.98 7.78
CA VAL A 16 10.70 -1.57 9.19
C VAL A 16 10.01 -2.65 10.03
N TYR A 17 8.86 -3.15 9.59
CA TYR A 17 8.14 -4.21 10.30
C TYR A 17 8.95 -5.50 10.37
N SER A 18 9.61 -5.89 9.28
CA SER A 18 10.47 -7.08 9.23
C SER A 18 11.69 -6.97 10.14
N PHE A 19 12.33 -5.80 10.21
CA PHE A 19 13.47 -5.59 11.10
C PHE A 19 13.07 -5.59 12.57
N ILE A 20 11.94 -4.95 12.93
CA ILE A 20 11.46 -4.90 14.32
C ILE A 20 11.07 -6.29 14.82
N THR A 21 10.33 -7.04 14.02
CA THR A 21 9.81 -8.36 14.43
C THR A 21 10.82 -9.48 14.22
N SER A 22 11.84 -9.28 13.38
CA SER A 22 12.76 -10.31 12.87
C SER A 22 12.04 -11.54 12.27
N ASP A 23 10.73 -11.44 12.03
CA ASP A 23 9.86 -12.52 11.59
C ASP A 23 9.45 -12.28 10.13
N TRP A 24 10.42 -12.49 9.25
CA TRP A 24 10.26 -12.33 7.80
C TRP A 24 9.16 -13.22 7.22
N GLY A 25 8.81 -14.33 7.90
CA GLY A 25 7.75 -15.24 7.46
C GLY A 25 6.35 -14.64 7.61
N ARG A 26 6.12 -13.84 8.66
CA ARG A 26 4.83 -13.17 8.88
C ARG A 26 4.75 -11.79 8.23
N SER A 27 5.89 -11.11 8.05
CA SER A 27 5.97 -9.79 7.41
C SER A 27 5.45 -9.77 5.97
N TRP A 28 5.39 -10.93 5.30
CA TRP A 28 4.79 -11.06 3.97
C TRP A 28 3.35 -10.54 3.90
N ILE A 29 2.62 -10.51 5.03
CA ILE A 29 1.23 -10.02 5.10
C ILE A 29 1.06 -8.55 4.69
N VAL A 30 2.15 -7.77 4.69
CA VAL A 30 2.14 -6.37 4.22
C VAL A 30 1.83 -6.28 2.72
N TRP A 31 2.24 -7.27 1.91
CA TRP A 31 1.98 -7.29 0.46
C TRP A 31 0.50 -7.40 0.08
N PRO A 32 -0.28 -8.37 0.59
CA PRO A 32 -1.71 -8.42 0.32
C PRO A 32 -2.46 -7.19 0.86
N LEU A 33 -2.03 -6.63 2.01
CA LEU A 33 -2.59 -5.38 2.54
C LEU A 33 -2.32 -4.19 1.61
N ALA A 34 -1.12 -4.13 1.02
CA ALA A 34 -0.78 -3.11 0.02
C ALA A 34 -1.66 -3.23 -1.23
N ALA A 35 -1.84 -4.45 -1.77
CA ALA A 35 -2.69 -4.66 -2.93
C ALA A 35 -4.15 -4.24 -2.67
N LEU A 36 -4.69 -4.58 -1.50
CA LEU A 36 -6.04 -4.17 -1.08
C LEU A 36 -6.19 -2.65 -1.00
N THR A 37 -5.25 -1.99 -0.31
CA THR A 37 -5.32 -0.53 -0.12
C THR A 37 -5.09 0.23 -1.42
N TYR A 38 -4.24 -0.27 -2.31
CA TYR A 38 -4.09 0.27 -3.67
C TYR A 38 -5.40 0.22 -4.46
N GLY A 39 -6.11 -0.91 -4.44
CA GLY A 39 -7.41 -1.06 -5.10
C GLY A 39 -8.47 -0.10 -4.57
N VAL A 40 -8.54 0.07 -3.24
CA VAL A 40 -9.45 1.05 -2.61
C VAL A 40 -9.12 2.47 -3.05
N ILE A 41 -7.83 2.85 -3.05
CA ILE A 41 -7.39 4.18 -3.47
C ILE A 41 -7.80 4.45 -4.93
N GLU A 42 -7.61 3.48 -5.83
CA GLU A 42 -8.03 3.64 -7.23
C GLU A 42 -9.54 3.86 -7.37
N VAL A 43 -10.36 3.07 -6.66
CA VAL A 43 -11.83 3.20 -6.72
C VAL A 43 -12.28 4.56 -6.19
N VAL A 44 -11.74 4.99 -5.05
CA VAL A 44 -12.08 6.29 -4.46
C VAL A 44 -11.65 7.45 -5.37
N LEU A 45 -10.44 7.41 -5.93
CA LEU A 45 -9.97 8.44 -6.85
C LEU A 45 -10.83 8.49 -8.12
N LYS A 46 -11.18 7.34 -8.70
CA LYS A 46 -12.07 7.27 -9.87
C LYS A 46 -13.46 7.81 -9.55
N ALA A 47 -14.05 7.43 -8.43
CA ALA A 47 -15.34 7.93 -7.98
C ALA A 47 -15.33 9.46 -7.78
N TRP A 48 -14.28 9.99 -7.16
CA TRP A 48 -14.11 11.43 -6.95
C TRP A 48 -13.94 12.20 -8.26
N MET A 49 -13.17 11.66 -9.22
CA MET A 49 -13.03 12.26 -10.54
C MET A 49 -14.34 12.24 -11.34
N LEU A 50 -15.15 11.20 -11.19
CA LEU A 50 -16.46 11.10 -11.85
C LEU A 50 -17.49 12.08 -11.26
N GLY A 51 -17.49 12.29 -9.94
CA GLY A 51 -18.35 13.28 -9.28
C GLY A 51 -17.94 14.75 -9.52
N LYS A 52 -16.78 14.98 -10.14
CA LYS A 52 -16.32 16.31 -10.57
C LYS A 52 -16.62 16.64 -12.05
N LYS A 53 -17.20 15.71 -12.81
CA LYS A 53 -17.76 15.98 -14.13
C LYS A 53 -19.20 16.44 -14.01
#